data_AF-A0A956DUS0-F1
#
_entry.id   AF-A0A956DUS0-F1
#
_cell.length_a   1.000
_cell.length_b   1.000
_cell.length_c   1.000
_cell.angle_alpha   90.00
_cell.angle_beta   90.00
_cell.angle_gamma   90.00
#
_symmetry.space_group_name_H-M   'P 1'
#
loop_
_entity.id
_entity.type
_entity.pdbx_description
1 polymer ?
#
loop_
_entity_poly.entity_id
_entity_poly.type
_entity_poly.pdbx_seq_one_letter_code
_entity_poly.pdbx_strand_id
1 'polypeptide(L)'
;MGRVNCATAVGLLLLAATGGCEDKPDPFALPSSQPPKKGLVIADEEVATSAALAIGTEGETAWRVVVSTTPLSCQALRAAYPERPKAKGGKVLDFWLMQPLEADGKRGPWGFRSAFMTDTEGERGLTTRGAMLSDLSENGEHITIKGIDLACQDKRDMIMLSGDLAVESCGRVPRKEDAKEQPELKLEVAGQPLTIRGATVRPQGKDHILRLTRAPHRCSSVFTEGYDFYIDITFEGGTDDTPTKLKFVSLLGDVFPGDPAGSKGKESFVLKAEQSVVGTVGDVPIVLEGKLEVGDYPVTFAGKVKAGRCTPVATP
;
A
#
# COMPACT_ATOMS: atom_id res chain seq x y z
N MET A 1 1.64 -2.41 71.22
CA MET A 1 0.72 -1.43 71.85
C MET A 1 -0.11 -0.86 70.72
N GLY A 2 -1.42 -1.01 70.56
CA GLY A 2 -2.48 -1.56 71.40
C GLY A 2 -3.70 -0.61 71.37
N ARG A 3 -4.69 -0.92 70.50
CA ARG A 3 -6.13 -0.49 70.49
C ARG A 3 -6.39 1.03 70.32
N VAL A 4 -7.56 1.57 69.93
CA VAL A 4 -8.98 1.15 69.87
C VAL A 4 -9.70 1.92 68.73
N ASN A 5 -10.76 1.30 68.19
CA ASN A 5 -11.85 1.83 67.34
C ASN A 5 -12.47 3.19 67.73
N CYS A 6 -13.10 3.87 66.75
CA CYS A 6 -14.50 4.30 66.86
C CYS A 6 -15.16 4.47 65.48
N ALA A 7 -16.25 3.74 65.30
CA ALA A 7 -17.22 3.95 64.24
C ALA A 7 -18.12 5.14 64.58
N THR A 8 -18.51 5.93 63.59
CA THR A 8 -19.71 6.76 63.70
C THR A 8 -20.41 6.82 62.35
N ALA A 9 -21.62 6.29 62.34
CA ALA A 9 -22.58 6.36 61.25
C ALA A 9 -23.23 7.76 61.23
N VAL A 10 -23.26 8.37 60.05
CA VAL A 10 -24.18 9.45 59.64
C VAL A 10 -24.35 9.21 58.14
N GLY A 11 -25.51 8.96 57.57
CA GLY A 11 -26.82 9.55 57.84
C GLY A 11 -27.34 9.89 56.45
N LEU A 12 -28.27 9.07 55.99
CA LEU A 12 -28.95 9.16 54.70
C LEU A 12 -29.54 10.56 54.49
N LEU A 13 -29.17 11.26 53.42
CA LEU A 13 -29.96 12.35 52.86
C LEU A 13 -30.00 12.20 51.34
N LEU A 14 -31.05 11.56 50.84
CA LEU A 14 -31.43 11.60 49.44
C LEU A 14 -32.00 13.00 49.14
N LEU A 15 -31.19 13.85 48.51
CA LEU A 15 -31.67 15.00 47.76
C LEU A 15 -31.82 14.56 46.29
N ALA A 16 -33.06 14.28 45.90
CA ALA A 16 -33.45 14.13 44.51
C ALA A 16 -33.31 15.48 43.81
N ALA A 17 -32.19 15.69 43.12
CA ALA A 17 -32.08 16.71 42.10
C ALA A 17 -32.59 16.11 40.79
N THR A 18 -33.85 16.35 40.46
CA THR A 18 -34.38 16.22 39.09
C THR A 18 -33.82 17.38 38.26
N GLY A 19 -32.52 17.32 37.97
CA GLY A 19 -31.89 18.11 36.92
C GLY A 19 -32.07 17.34 35.62
N GLY A 20 -32.97 17.82 34.76
CA GLY A 20 -33.09 17.32 33.40
C GLY A 20 -31.76 17.51 32.68
N CYS A 21 -31.02 16.42 32.48
CA CYS A 21 -30.06 16.34 31.39
C CYS A 21 -30.89 16.34 30.11
N GLU A 22 -30.99 17.50 29.46
CA GLU A 22 -31.27 17.53 28.03
C GLU A 22 -30.20 16.67 27.35
N ASP A 23 -30.62 15.53 26.83
CA ASP A 23 -29.82 14.67 25.97
C ASP A 23 -29.31 15.51 24.80
N LYS A 24 -28.06 15.96 24.89
CA LYS A 24 -27.34 16.37 23.69
C LYS A 24 -27.17 15.11 22.86
N PRO A 25 -27.62 15.09 21.59
CA PRO A 25 -27.42 13.94 20.74
C PRO A 25 -25.93 13.64 20.66
N ASP A 26 -25.57 12.40 20.96
CA ASP A 26 -24.22 11.89 20.80
C ASP A 26 -23.81 12.10 19.33
N PRO A 27 -22.78 12.91 19.01
CA PRO A 27 -22.32 13.10 17.64
C PRO A 27 -21.77 11.80 17.02
N PHE A 28 -21.71 10.71 17.79
CA PHE A 28 -21.30 9.38 17.35
C PHE A 28 -22.44 8.36 17.34
N ALA A 29 -23.69 8.77 17.56
CA ALA A 29 -24.84 7.91 17.33
C ALA A 29 -24.92 7.53 15.84
N LEU A 30 -24.62 6.26 15.53
CA LEU A 30 -24.81 5.71 14.19
C LEU A 30 -26.27 5.89 13.78
N PRO A 31 -26.55 6.43 12.58
CA PRO A 31 -27.93 6.66 12.15
C PRO A 31 -28.70 5.33 12.09
N SER A 32 -29.81 5.31 12.84
CA SER A 32 -31.06 4.58 12.62
C SER A 32 -31.07 3.57 11.46
N SER A 33 -31.20 2.27 11.81
CA SER A 33 -31.89 1.12 11.18
C SER A 33 -32.28 1.10 9.68
N GLN A 34 -31.73 1.97 8.83
CA GLN A 34 -31.91 1.91 7.40
C GLN A 34 -31.07 0.74 6.88
N PRO A 35 -31.60 -0.09 5.97
CA PRO A 35 -30.79 -1.10 5.30
C PRO A 35 -29.59 -0.39 4.66
N PRO A 36 -28.38 -0.99 4.71
CA PRO A 36 -27.20 -0.35 4.14
C PRO A 36 -27.45 -0.01 2.66
N LYS A 37 -27.30 1.27 2.32
CA LYS A 37 -27.43 1.77 0.94
C LYS A 37 -26.39 1.08 0.07
N LYS A 38 -26.83 0.48 -1.03
CA LYS A 38 -25.97 -0.22 -1.99
C LYS A 38 -25.49 0.73 -3.08
N GLY A 39 -24.28 0.52 -3.59
CA GLY A 39 -23.66 1.38 -4.59
C GLY A 39 -22.84 2.52 -3.96
N LEU A 40 -22.58 3.56 -4.75
CA LEU A 40 -21.81 4.72 -4.33
C LEU A 40 -22.73 5.74 -3.65
N VAL A 41 -22.38 6.13 -2.43
CA VAL A 41 -23.07 7.15 -1.63
C VAL A 41 -22.08 8.25 -1.27
N ILE A 42 -22.48 9.51 -1.43
CA ILE A 42 -21.68 10.68 -1.06
C ILE A 42 -22.57 11.63 -0.28
N ALA A 43 -22.15 12.01 0.93
CA ALA A 43 -22.93 12.87 1.83
C ALA A 43 -24.38 12.36 2.03
N ASP A 44 -24.53 11.04 2.25
CA ASP A 44 -25.80 10.34 2.39
C ASP A 44 -26.71 10.31 1.15
N GLU A 45 -26.24 10.76 -0.02
CA GLU A 45 -26.98 10.67 -1.28
C GLU A 45 -26.43 9.55 -2.17
N GLU A 46 -27.31 8.70 -2.69
CA GLU A 46 -26.91 7.71 -3.71
C GLU A 46 -26.54 8.45 -5.01
N VAL A 47 -25.36 8.14 -5.53
CA VAL A 47 -24.81 8.77 -6.72
C VAL A 47 -24.76 7.75 -7.85
N ALA A 48 -25.39 8.08 -8.97
CA ALA A 48 -25.36 7.23 -10.15
C ALA A 48 -23.92 7.08 -10.69
N THR A 49 -23.49 5.83 -10.83
CA THR A 49 -22.20 5.48 -11.44
C THR A 49 -22.39 5.26 -12.94
N SER A 50 -21.57 5.93 -13.75
CA SER A 50 -21.56 5.76 -15.21
C SER A 50 -20.55 4.72 -15.68
N ALA A 51 -19.49 4.48 -14.90
CA ALA A 51 -18.46 3.50 -15.23
C ALA A 51 -17.82 2.93 -13.97
N ALA A 52 -17.48 1.64 -14.02
CA ALA A 52 -16.67 0.95 -13.04
C ALA A 52 -15.62 0.13 -13.80
N LEU A 53 -14.36 0.56 -13.71
CA LEU A 53 -13.24 -0.01 -14.47
C LEU A 53 -12.16 -0.51 -13.53
N ALA A 54 -11.45 -1.56 -13.93
CA ALA A 54 -10.28 -2.07 -13.23
C ALA A 54 -9.07 -2.11 -14.16
N ILE A 55 -7.90 -1.70 -13.66
CA ILE A 55 -6.64 -1.73 -14.40
C ILE A 55 -5.53 -2.21 -13.47
N GLY A 56 -4.62 -3.04 -13.97
CA GLY A 56 -3.48 -3.54 -13.22
C GLY A 56 -2.16 -3.26 -13.94
N THR A 57 -1.04 -3.52 -13.28
CA THR A 57 0.26 -3.58 -13.93
C THR A 57 0.58 -5.02 -14.31
N GLU A 58 1.28 -5.23 -15.43
CA GLU A 58 1.80 -6.56 -15.78
C GLU A 58 2.79 -7.08 -14.72
N GLY A 59 2.60 -8.34 -14.31
CA GLY A 59 3.41 -9.03 -13.30
C GLY A 59 3.00 -8.75 -11.85
N GLU A 60 2.26 -7.69 -11.59
CA GLU A 60 1.77 -7.35 -10.24
C GLU A 60 0.45 -8.06 -9.92
N THR A 61 0.13 -8.19 -8.63
CA THR A 61 -1.12 -8.84 -8.21
C THR A 61 -2.22 -7.83 -7.89
N ALA A 62 -1.85 -6.61 -7.50
CA ALA A 62 -2.78 -5.54 -7.19
C ALA A 62 -3.64 -5.14 -8.41
N TRP A 63 -4.86 -4.69 -8.09
CA TRP A 63 -5.81 -4.10 -9.01
C TRP A 63 -6.15 -2.69 -8.55
N ARG A 64 -6.17 -1.75 -9.49
CA ARG A 64 -6.72 -0.42 -9.27
C ARG A 64 -8.13 -0.38 -9.86
N VAL A 65 -9.09 0.00 -9.03
CA VAL A 65 -10.50 0.10 -9.40
C VAL A 65 -10.92 1.57 -9.39
N VAL A 66 -11.62 1.96 -10.45
CA VAL A 66 -12.08 3.33 -10.69
C VAL A 66 -13.59 3.30 -10.87
N VAL A 67 -14.32 3.92 -9.95
CA VAL A 67 -15.77 4.14 -10.03
C VAL A 67 -16.02 5.60 -10.34
N SER A 68 -16.67 5.87 -11.46
CA SER A 68 -16.84 7.22 -12.02
C SER A 68 -18.32 7.56 -12.21
N THR A 69 -18.70 8.79 -11.86
CA THR A 69 -20.04 9.32 -12.11
C THR A 69 -20.22 9.81 -13.55
N THR A 70 -19.12 10.03 -14.27
CA THR A 70 -19.11 10.37 -15.70
C THR A 70 -18.60 9.20 -16.55
N PRO A 71 -18.99 9.10 -17.84
CA PRO A 71 -18.45 8.08 -18.72
C PRO A 71 -16.91 8.08 -18.73
N LEU A 72 -16.33 6.90 -18.57
CA LEU A 72 -14.89 6.66 -18.63
C LEU A 72 -14.68 5.37 -19.42
N SER A 73 -13.69 5.35 -20.33
CA SER A 73 -13.36 4.18 -21.13
C SER A 73 -12.04 3.55 -20.70
N CYS A 74 -11.87 2.26 -20.98
CA CYS A 74 -10.58 1.60 -20.76
C CYS A 74 -9.44 2.24 -21.56
N GLN A 75 -9.70 2.78 -22.75
CA GLN A 75 -8.69 3.51 -23.51
C GLN A 75 -8.22 4.76 -22.77
N ALA A 76 -9.15 5.55 -22.21
CA ALA A 76 -8.79 6.74 -21.43
C ALA A 76 -8.04 6.36 -20.15
N LEU A 77 -8.46 5.29 -19.47
CA LEU A 77 -7.79 4.81 -18.26
C LEU A 77 -6.36 4.33 -18.55
N ARG A 78 -6.16 3.54 -19.61
CA ARG A 78 -4.82 3.09 -20.04
C ARG A 78 -3.92 4.26 -20.45
N ALA A 79 -4.46 5.26 -21.15
CA ALA A 79 -3.69 6.42 -21.59
C ALA A 79 -3.24 7.31 -20.42
N ALA A 80 -4.07 7.43 -19.38
CA ALA A 80 -3.72 8.14 -18.16
C ALA A 80 -2.82 7.31 -17.23
N TYR A 81 -2.83 5.97 -17.33
CA TYR A 81 -2.07 5.12 -16.42
C TYR A 81 -0.57 5.42 -16.48
N PRO A 82 0.10 5.56 -15.32
CA PRO A 82 -0.35 5.24 -13.95
C PRO A 82 -1.02 6.38 -13.19
N GLU A 83 -1.15 7.55 -13.82
CA GLU A 83 -1.78 8.73 -13.22
C GLU A 83 -3.29 8.52 -13.02
N ARG A 84 -3.92 9.46 -12.29
CA ARG A 84 -5.37 9.43 -12.07
C ARG A 84 -6.16 9.96 -13.27
N PRO A 85 -7.22 9.26 -13.71
CA PRO A 85 -8.06 9.78 -14.77
C PRO A 85 -8.67 11.10 -14.29
N LYS A 86 -8.54 12.15 -15.11
CA LYS A 86 -9.16 13.44 -14.83
C LYS A 86 -10.64 13.35 -15.18
N ALA A 87 -11.51 13.38 -14.18
CA ALA A 87 -12.94 13.53 -14.41
C ALA A 87 -13.26 14.99 -14.72
N LYS A 88 -13.53 15.30 -16.00
CA LYS A 88 -14.01 16.64 -16.38
C LYS A 88 -15.43 16.82 -15.87
N GLY A 89 -15.58 17.49 -14.72
CA GLY A 89 -16.88 17.81 -14.12
C GLY A 89 -17.61 16.64 -13.46
N GLY A 90 -16.93 15.52 -13.24
CA GLY A 90 -17.45 14.33 -12.56
C GLY A 90 -16.73 14.04 -11.25
N LYS A 91 -17.20 13.01 -10.53
CA LYS A 91 -16.53 12.46 -9.36
C LYS A 91 -15.96 11.09 -9.69
N VAL A 92 -14.75 10.82 -9.22
CA VAL A 92 -14.05 9.55 -9.38
C VAL A 92 -13.57 9.06 -8.03
N LEU A 93 -14.08 7.91 -7.61
CA LEU A 93 -13.55 7.12 -6.53
C LEU A 93 -12.53 6.13 -7.12
N ASP A 94 -11.29 6.22 -6.66
CA ASP A 94 -10.16 5.43 -7.14
C ASP A 94 -9.53 4.69 -5.95
N PHE A 95 -9.47 3.37 -6.00
CA PHE A 95 -8.94 2.57 -4.91
C PHE A 95 -8.15 1.37 -5.39
N TRP A 96 -7.23 0.92 -4.54
CA TRP A 96 -6.38 -0.24 -4.79
C TRP A 96 -6.82 -1.43 -3.97
N LEU A 97 -6.98 -2.56 -4.64
CA LEU A 97 -7.29 -3.86 -4.07
C LEU A 97 -6.09 -4.80 -4.21
N MET A 98 -5.82 -5.58 -3.17
CA MET A 98 -4.68 -6.50 -3.18
C MET A 98 -4.89 -7.65 -2.17
N GLN A 99 -4.19 -8.78 -2.35
CA GLN A 99 -4.09 -9.86 -1.35
C GLN A 99 -2.73 -9.89 -0.62
N PRO A 100 -2.68 -9.56 0.68
CA PRO A 100 -1.42 -9.43 1.40
C PRO A 100 -0.69 -10.77 1.43
N LEU A 101 0.64 -10.72 1.36
CA LEU A 101 1.47 -11.89 1.65
C LEU A 101 1.70 -11.91 3.16
N GLU A 102 1.26 -12.95 3.83
CA GLU A 102 1.49 -13.16 5.26
C GLU A 102 2.88 -13.76 5.50
N ALA A 103 3.40 -13.60 6.72
CA ALA A 103 4.72 -14.11 7.11
C ALA A 103 4.84 -15.65 7.02
N ASP A 104 3.71 -16.37 7.07
CA ASP A 104 3.66 -17.82 6.90
C ASP A 104 3.64 -18.29 5.42
N GLY A 105 3.70 -17.33 4.48
CA GLY A 105 3.74 -17.58 3.05
C GLY A 105 2.37 -17.70 2.40
N LYS A 106 1.27 -17.61 3.16
CA LYS A 106 -0.08 -17.62 2.60
C LYS A 106 -0.49 -16.24 2.11
N ARG A 107 -1.45 -16.22 1.20
CA ARG A 107 -2.14 -15.00 0.80
C ARG A 107 -3.33 -14.76 1.72
N GLY A 108 -3.40 -13.56 2.30
CA GLY A 108 -4.57 -13.10 3.04
C GLY A 108 -5.77 -12.84 2.11
N PRO A 109 -6.92 -12.48 2.70
CA PRO A 109 -8.08 -12.07 1.93
C PRO A 109 -7.78 -10.81 1.10
N TRP A 110 -8.55 -10.59 0.03
CA TRP A 110 -8.49 -9.32 -0.68
C TRP A 110 -8.86 -8.16 0.25
N GLY A 111 -8.16 -7.05 0.13
CA GLY A 111 -8.39 -5.87 0.95
C GLY A 111 -8.05 -4.57 0.24
N PHE A 112 -8.54 -3.47 0.81
CA PHE A 112 -8.27 -2.11 0.35
C PHE A 112 -6.92 -1.63 0.88
N ARG A 113 -6.11 -1.02 0.01
CA ARG A 113 -4.84 -0.39 0.43
C ARG A 113 -4.90 1.11 0.50
N SER A 114 -5.51 1.71 -0.51
CA SER A 114 -5.67 3.16 -0.58
C SER A 114 -6.94 3.48 -1.33
N ALA A 115 -7.50 4.64 -1.03
CA ALA A 115 -8.64 5.20 -1.73
C ALA A 115 -8.45 6.71 -1.90
N PHE A 116 -8.87 7.23 -3.04
CA PHE A 116 -8.78 8.63 -3.42
C PHE A 116 -10.10 9.07 -4.04
N MET A 117 -10.49 10.31 -3.78
CA MET A 117 -11.57 10.97 -4.50
C MET A 117 -10.97 12.07 -5.38
N THR A 118 -11.42 12.13 -6.63
CA THR A 118 -11.12 13.23 -7.54
C THR A 118 -12.42 13.86 -8.01
N ASP A 119 -12.55 15.18 -7.84
CA ASP A 119 -13.68 15.97 -8.35
C ASP A 119 -13.25 17.37 -8.79
N THR A 120 -14.19 18.31 -8.94
CA THR A 120 -13.94 19.69 -9.41
C THR A 120 -13.00 20.48 -8.51
N GLU A 121 -12.84 20.09 -7.24
CA GLU A 121 -11.94 20.76 -6.31
C GLU A 121 -10.55 20.12 -6.26
N GLY A 122 -10.36 19.02 -6.99
CA GLY A 122 -9.08 18.33 -7.11
C GLY A 122 -9.07 16.95 -6.45
N GLU A 123 -7.86 16.42 -6.34
CA GLU A 123 -7.58 15.09 -5.79
C GLU A 123 -7.39 15.15 -4.27
N ARG A 124 -7.92 14.14 -3.56
CA ARG A 124 -7.71 13.96 -2.13
C ARG A 124 -7.64 12.49 -1.74
N GLY A 125 -6.72 12.17 -0.84
CA GLY A 125 -6.64 10.86 -0.19
C GLY A 125 -7.77 10.68 0.82
N LEU A 126 -8.27 9.46 0.92
CA LEU A 126 -9.35 9.06 1.81
C LEU A 126 -8.83 8.15 2.92
N THR A 127 -9.33 8.35 4.13
CA THR A 127 -9.04 7.40 5.22
C THR A 127 -10.02 6.25 5.10
N THR A 128 -9.52 5.05 4.79
CA THR A 128 -10.31 3.82 4.65
C THR A 128 -10.61 3.23 6.03
N ARG A 129 -11.79 3.48 6.59
CA ARG A 129 -12.20 2.88 7.87
C ARG A 129 -13.06 1.65 7.60
N GLY A 130 -12.71 0.52 8.21
CA GLY A 130 -13.50 -0.72 8.12
C GLY A 130 -13.60 -1.31 6.71
N ALA A 131 -12.72 -0.91 5.80
CA ALA A 131 -12.79 -1.28 4.39
C ALA A 131 -12.56 -2.80 4.20
N MET A 132 -13.61 -3.51 3.78
CA MET A 132 -13.59 -4.96 3.58
C MET A 132 -14.22 -5.34 2.24
N LEU A 133 -13.78 -6.46 1.68
CA LEU A 133 -14.51 -7.16 0.63
C LEU A 133 -14.47 -8.66 0.90
N SER A 134 -15.49 -9.38 0.42
CA SER A 134 -15.60 -10.82 0.68
C SER A 134 -14.83 -11.64 -0.34
N ASP A 135 -14.86 -11.23 -1.61
CA ASP A 135 -14.24 -11.98 -2.71
C ASP A 135 -13.95 -11.08 -3.90
N LEU A 136 -12.94 -11.48 -4.68
CA LEU A 136 -12.64 -10.90 -5.99
C LEU A 136 -12.35 -12.04 -6.97
N SER A 137 -13.15 -12.11 -8.03
CA SER A 137 -12.98 -13.07 -9.12
C SER A 137 -12.78 -12.37 -10.44
N GLU A 138 -11.85 -12.87 -11.26
CA GLU A 138 -11.55 -12.37 -12.60
C GLU A 138 -12.02 -13.39 -13.65
N ASN A 139 -12.69 -12.90 -14.70
CA ASN A 139 -13.09 -13.66 -15.87
C ASN A 139 -12.79 -12.85 -17.15
N GLY A 140 -11.53 -12.86 -17.57
CA GLY A 140 -11.08 -12.17 -18.78
C GLY A 140 -11.34 -10.66 -18.71
N GLU A 141 -12.36 -10.20 -19.42
CA GLU A 141 -12.74 -8.78 -19.54
C GLU A 141 -13.57 -8.29 -18.34
N HIS A 142 -13.91 -9.14 -17.38
CA HIS A 142 -14.73 -8.77 -16.23
C HIS A 142 -14.07 -9.16 -14.91
N ILE A 143 -14.15 -8.25 -13.94
CA ILE A 143 -13.84 -8.51 -12.54
C ILE A 143 -15.15 -8.39 -11.75
N THR A 144 -15.37 -9.28 -10.80
CA THR A 144 -16.48 -9.19 -9.86
C THR A 144 -15.92 -9.06 -8.46
N ILE A 145 -16.31 -8.00 -7.77
CA ILE A 145 -15.91 -7.71 -6.40
C ILE A 145 -17.16 -7.84 -5.55
N LYS A 146 -17.14 -8.75 -4.58
CA LYS A 146 -18.32 -9.05 -3.75
C LYS A 146 -18.18 -8.47 -2.36
N GLY A 147 -19.32 -8.10 -1.79
CA GLY A 147 -19.44 -7.67 -0.41
C GLY A 147 -18.50 -6.51 -0.06
N ILE A 148 -18.34 -5.54 -0.97
CA ILE A 148 -17.63 -4.32 -0.66
C ILE A 148 -18.37 -3.63 0.49
N ASP A 149 -17.61 -3.24 1.50
CA ASP A 149 -18.03 -2.28 2.52
C ASP A 149 -16.86 -1.32 2.71
N LEU A 150 -16.93 -0.19 2.03
CA LEU A 150 -15.92 0.86 2.08
C LEU A 150 -16.56 2.12 2.63
N ALA A 151 -16.12 2.55 3.81
CA ALA A 151 -16.45 3.85 4.37
C ALA A 151 -15.19 4.73 4.41
N CYS A 152 -15.23 5.80 3.64
CA CYS A 152 -14.17 6.78 3.51
C CYS A 152 -14.66 8.12 4.07
N GLN A 153 -13.84 8.74 4.92
CA GLN A 153 -14.09 10.10 5.37
C GLN A 153 -13.06 11.03 4.73
N ASP A 154 -13.54 12.14 4.15
CA ASP A 154 -12.73 13.32 3.92
C ASP A 154 -13.19 14.47 4.82
N LYS A 155 -12.54 15.64 4.73
CA LYS A 155 -12.87 16.80 5.58
C LYS A 155 -14.29 17.37 5.36
N ARG A 156 -14.97 16.96 4.30
CA ARG A 156 -16.25 17.49 3.82
C ARG A 156 -17.34 16.43 3.91
N ASP A 157 -17.09 15.28 3.29
CA ASP A 157 -18.11 14.28 3.01
C ASP A 157 -17.71 12.90 3.54
N MET A 158 -18.74 12.14 3.92
CA MET A 158 -18.63 10.68 4.00
C MET A 158 -18.89 10.11 2.61
N ILE A 159 -17.97 9.26 2.16
CA ILE A 159 -18.04 8.54 0.89
C ILE A 159 -18.15 7.07 1.23
N MET A 160 -19.25 6.44 0.82
CA MET A 160 -19.47 5.02 1.02
C MET A 160 -19.60 4.31 -0.32
N LEU A 161 -18.99 3.13 -0.43
CA LEU A 161 -19.26 2.20 -1.51
C LEU A 161 -19.64 0.88 -0.85
N SER A 162 -20.82 0.35 -1.13
CA SER A 162 -21.24 -0.93 -0.55
C SER A 162 -21.94 -1.86 -1.54
N GLY A 163 -21.85 -3.16 -1.28
CA GLY A 163 -22.48 -4.21 -2.09
C GLY A 163 -21.52 -4.86 -3.09
N ASP A 164 -22.08 -5.44 -4.15
CA ASP A 164 -21.31 -6.11 -5.19
C ASP A 164 -21.05 -5.14 -6.35
N LEU A 165 -19.84 -5.20 -6.90
CA LEU A 165 -19.42 -4.37 -8.03
C LEU A 165 -18.94 -5.25 -9.17
N ALA A 166 -19.64 -5.16 -10.31
CA ALA A 166 -19.14 -5.67 -11.58
C ALA A 166 -18.30 -4.57 -12.24
N VAL A 167 -17.04 -4.89 -12.53
CA VAL A 167 -16.05 -3.98 -13.10
C VAL A 167 -15.56 -4.52 -14.43
N GLU A 168 -15.46 -3.64 -15.43
CA GLU A 168 -14.82 -3.96 -16.70
C GLU A 168 -13.30 -3.96 -16.50
N SER A 169 -12.63 -5.05 -16.89
CA SER A 169 -11.19 -5.16 -16.85
C SER A 169 -10.59 -4.46 -18.07
N CYS A 170 -9.85 -3.39 -17.81
CA CYS A 170 -8.97 -2.76 -18.78
C CYS A 170 -7.65 -3.53 -18.95
N GLY A 171 -7.53 -4.73 -18.37
CA GLY A 171 -6.34 -5.57 -18.44
C GLY A 171 -5.18 -5.03 -17.61
N ARG A 172 -4.03 -5.68 -17.80
CA ARG A 172 -2.77 -5.29 -17.17
C ARG A 172 -1.93 -4.53 -18.18
N VAL A 173 -1.51 -3.32 -17.82
CA VAL A 173 -0.69 -2.46 -18.68
C VAL A 173 0.79 -2.73 -18.41
N PRO A 174 1.61 -2.85 -19.48
CA PRO A 174 3.05 -2.86 -19.31
C PRO A 174 3.51 -1.51 -18.79
N ARG A 175 4.63 -1.52 -18.06
CA ARG A 175 5.29 -0.29 -17.62
C ARG A 175 5.93 0.38 -18.84
N LYS A 176 6.02 1.72 -18.78
CA LYS A 176 6.73 2.49 -19.82
C LYS A 176 8.24 2.23 -19.77
N GLU A 177 8.75 1.90 -18.58
CA GLU A 177 10.14 1.51 -18.39
C GLU A 177 10.42 0.11 -18.93
N ASP A 178 11.54 -0.02 -19.65
CA ASP A 178 12.03 -1.31 -20.12
C ASP A 178 12.29 -2.25 -18.94
N ALA A 179 11.80 -3.48 -19.05
CA ALA A 179 12.07 -4.51 -18.06
C ALA A 179 13.56 -4.84 -18.01
N LYS A 180 14.18 -4.64 -16.84
CA LYS A 180 15.52 -5.12 -16.54
C LYS A 180 15.40 -6.34 -15.63
N GLU A 181 15.06 -7.47 -16.24
CA GLU A 181 14.99 -8.74 -15.50
C GLU A 181 16.33 -9.03 -14.80
N GLN A 182 16.24 -9.62 -13.61
CA GLN A 182 17.39 -10.02 -12.79
C GLN A 182 17.49 -11.55 -12.79
N PRO A 183 17.87 -12.19 -13.91
CA PRO A 183 17.79 -13.65 -14.06
C PRO A 183 18.71 -14.42 -13.12
N GLU A 184 19.77 -13.76 -12.63
CA GLU A 184 20.73 -14.33 -11.69
C GLU A 184 20.28 -14.20 -10.23
N LEU A 185 19.23 -13.44 -9.92
CA LEU A 185 18.72 -13.30 -8.56
C LEU A 185 17.53 -14.24 -8.34
N LYS A 186 17.68 -15.14 -7.37
CA LYS A 186 16.55 -15.84 -6.75
C LYS A 186 16.22 -15.13 -5.44
N LEU A 187 14.99 -14.64 -5.34
CA LEU A 187 14.46 -14.01 -4.14
C LEU A 187 13.22 -14.78 -3.67
N GLU A 188 13.20 -15.11 -2.40
CA GLU A 188 12.02 -15.67 -1.73
C GLU A 188 11.66 -14.83 -0.51
N VAL A 189 10.38 -14.55 -0.33
CA VAL A 189 9.83 -13.90 0.87
C VAL A 189 8.72 -14.79 1.40
N ALA A 190 8.79 -15.16 2.68
CA ALA A 190 7.85 -16.11 3.29
C ALA A 190 7.74 -17.43 2.49
N GLY A 191 8.85 -17.89 1.90
CA GLY A 191 8.89 -19.08 1.04
C GLY A 191 8.23 -18.92 -0.34
N GLN A 192 7.72 -17.73 -0.66
CA GLN A 192 7.16 -17.43 -1.99
C GLN A 192 8.25 -16.83 -2.89
N PRO A 193 8.52 -17.43 -4.07
CA PRO A 193 9.46 -16.85 -5.02
C PRO A 193 8.92 -15.54 -5.58
N LEU A 194 9.76 -14.50 -5.58
CA LEU A 194 9.44 -13.19 -6.13
C LEU A 194 10.38 -12.85 -7.27
N THR A 195 9.82 -12.59 -8.45
CA THR A 195 10.57 -12.08 -9.60
C THR A 195 10.90 -10.60 -9.41
N ILE A 196 12.16 -10.23 -9.67
CA ILE A 196 12.63 -8.84 -9.69
C ILE A 196 12.87 -8.38 -11.13
N ARG A 197 12.29 -7.24 -11.50
CA ARG A 197 12.47 -6.60 -12.83
C ARG A 197 12.94 -5.16 -12.77
N GLY A 198 13.07 -4.61 -11.57
CA GLY A 198 13.66 -3.30 -11.34
C GLY A 198 14.66 -3.37 -10.21
N ALA A 199 15.85 -2.81 -10.43
CA ALA A 199 16.90 -2.71 -9.43
C ALA A 199 17.63 -1.36 -9.61
N THR A 200 17.65 -0.54 -8.57
CA THR A 200 18.43 0.71 -8.56
C THR A 200 19.18 0.89 -7.25
N VAL A 201 20.31 1.58 -7.32
CA VAL A 201 21.07 1.99 -6.13
C VAL A 201 21.13 3.50 -6.07
N ARG A 202 20.59 4.08 -5.00
CA ARG A 202 20.59 5.53 -4.76
C ARG A 202 21.45 5.91 -3.57
N PRO A 203 22.21 7.01 -3.63
CA PRO A 203 22.91 7.54 -2.46
C PRO A 203 21.90 8.17 -1.48
N GLN A 204 22.16 8.03 -0.18
CA GLN A 204 21.42 8.64 0.92
C GLN A 204 22.40 9.06 2.03
N GLY A 205 22.94 10.27 1.92
CA GLY A 205 23.98 10.73 2.84
C GLY A 205 25.24 9.88 2.72
N LYS A 206 25.61 9.18 3.80
CA LYS A 206 26.74 8.22 3.83
C LYS A 206 26.34 6.80 3.42
N ASP A 207 25.04 6.53 3.35
CA ASP A 207 24.50 5.23 3.03
C ASP A 207 24.07 5.18 1.55
N HIS A 208 23.77 3.97 1.10
CA HIS A 208 23.17 3.67 -0.18
C HIS A 208 21.91 2.82 0.05
N ILE A 209 20.89 3.04 -0.78
CA ILE A 209 19.69 2.19 -0.80
C ILE A 209 19.67 1.45 -2.12
N LEU A 210 19.82 0.12 -2.07
CA LEU A 210 19.43 -0.76 -3.16
C LEU A 210 17.93 -1.01 -3.07
N ARG A 211 17.19 -0.61 -4.10
CA ARG A 211 15.76 -0.87 -4.23
C ARG A 211 15.52 -1.94 -5.27
N LEU A 212 14.79 -3.00 -4.87
CA LEU A 212 14.35 -4.08 -5.75
C LEU A 212 12.82 -4.04 -5.87
N THR A 213 12.30 -4.19 -7.08
CA THR A 213 10.86 -4.17 -7.36
C THR A 213 10.46 -5.26 -8.34
N ARG A 214 9.20 -5.68 -8.28
CA ARG A 214 8.64 -6.56 -9.30
C ARG A 214 8.41 -5.83 -10.63
N ALA A 215 7.81 -4.65 -10.60
CA ALA A 215 7.66 -3.83 -11.80
C ALA A 215 9.01 -3.20 -12.22
N PRO A 216 9.26 -3.03 -13.53
CA PRO A 216 10.38 -2.23 -14.00
C PRO A 216 10.38 -0.81 -13.42
N HIS A 217 11.57 -0.30 -13.07
CA HIS A 217 11.77 1.08 -12.63
C HIS A 217 13.17 1.58 -12.97
N ARG A 218 13.33 2.91 -12.97
CA ARG A 218 14.59 3.63 -13.11
C ARG A 218 14.72 4.67 -11.99
N CYS A 219 15.87 5.33 -11.92
CA CYS A 219 16.15 6.34 -10.89
C CYS A 219 15.20 7.54 -10.90
N SER A 220 14.57 7.83 -12.02
CA SER A 220 13.57 8.90 -12.17
C SER A 220 12.12 8.40 -12.10
N SER A 221 11.89 7.11 -11.84
CA SER A 221 10.52 6.60 -11.67
C SER A 221 9.88 7.25 -10.45
N VAL A 222 8.66 7.75 -10.62
CA VAL A 222 7.91 8.39 -9.54
C VAL A 222 7.26 7.30 -8.69
N PHE A 223 7.67 7.18 -7.43
CA PHE A 223 7.22 6.12 -6.52
C PHE A 223 5.84 6.41 -5.90
N THR A 224 4.85 6.76 -6.71
CA THR A 224 3.44 6.95 -6.32
C THR A 224 2.52 5.85 -6.85
N GLU A 225 3.13 4.80 -7.41
CA GLU A 225 2.46 3.78 -8.22
C GLU A 225 2.31 2.50 -7.39
N GLY A 226 1.22 1.76 -7.61
CA GLY A 226 0.85 0.53 -6.89
C GLY A 226 1.83 -0.61 -7.10
N TYR A 227 3.05 -0.42 -6.60
CA TYR A 227 4.06 -1.45 -6.50
C TYR A 227 3.49 -2.54 -5.60
N ASP A 228 3.34 -3.72 -6.21
CA ASP A 228 2.99 -4.94 -5.49
C ASP A 228 3.91 -5.05 -4.27
N PHE A 229 5.22 -4.86 -4.48
CA PHE A 229 6.16 -4.66 -3.40
C PHE A 229 7.43 -3.93 -3.84
N TYR A 230 8.15 -3.42 -2.86
CA TYR A 230 9.54 -3.00 -2.96
C TYR A 230 10.34 -3.51 -1.76
N ILE A 231 11.58 -3.91 -2.03
CA ILE A 231 12.55 -4.27 -1.00
C ILE A 231 13.63 -3.20 -1.04
N ASP A 232 13.72 -2.44 0.05
CA ASP A 232 14.78 -1.46 0.25
C ASP A 232 15.84 -2.08 1.16
N ILE A 233 17.07 -2.13 0.65
CA ILE A 233 18.25 -2.61 1.37
C ILE A 233 19.21 -1.43 1.54
N THR A 234 19.32 -0.92 2.75
CA THR A 234 20.26 0.14 3.10
C THR A 234 21.60 -0.45 3.49
N PHE A 235 22.68 0.06 2.91
CA PHE A 235 24.04 -0.37 3.21
C PHE A 235 25.03 0.81 3.16
N GLU A 236 26.14 0.67 3.88
CA GLU A 236 27.26 1.61 3.86
C GLU A 236 28.42 1.00 3.07
N GLY A 237 29.29 1.84 2.50
CA GLY A 237 30.46 1.41 1.73
C GLY A 237 30.11 0.91 0.34
N GLY A 238 30.88 -0.06 -0.17
CA GLY A 238 30.79 -0.50 -1.56
C GLY A 238 31.59 0.38 -2.52
N THR A 239 32.68 0.98 -2.03
CA THR A 239 33.75 1.56 -2.87
C THR A 239 34.92 0.57 -2.90
N ASP A 240 35.90 0.83 -3.77
CA ASP A 240 37.06 -0.06 -3.93
C ASP A 240 37.84 -0.28 -2.61
N ASP A 241 37.80 0.70 -1.71
CA ASP A 241 38.52 0.68 -0.43
C ASP A 241 37.63 0.43 0.81
N THR A 242 36.30 0.37 0.66
CA THR A 242 35.38 0.23 1.80
C THR A 242 34.42 -0.94 1.60
N PRO A 243 34.55 -2.03 2.38
CA PRO A 243 33.66 -3.17 2.31
C PRO A 243 32.20 -2.77 2.49
N THR A 244 31.31 -3.45 1.78
CA THR A 244 29.89 -3.18 1.90
C THR A 244 29.34 -3.74 3.20
N LYS A 245 28.60 -2.92 3.96
CA LYS A 245 28.03 -3.28 5.26
C LYS A 245 26.53 -3.06 5.26
N LEU A 246 25.77 -4.14 5.42
CA LEU A 246 24.31 -4.05 5.58
C LEU A 246 23.94 -3.22 6.82
N LYS A 247 23.04 -2.25 6.64
CA LYS A 247 22.49 -1.43 7.72
C LYS A 247 21.06 -1.82 8.04
N PHE A 248 20.22 -1.91 7.02
CA PHE A 248 18.79 -2.03 7.20
C PHE A 248 18.14 -2.71 6.00
N VAL A 249 17.03 -3.39 6.23
CA VAL A 249 16.16 -3.90 5.16
C VAL A 249 14.72 -3.58 5.53
N SER A 250 13.92 -3.24 4.53
CA SER A 250 12.48 -3.10 4.67
C SER A 250 11.76 -3.72 3.50
N LEU A 251 10.71 -4.46 3.83
CA LEU A 251 9.69 -4.94 2.90
C LEU A 251 8.57 -3.91 2.92
N LEU A 252 8.30 -3.31 1.77
CA LEU A 252 7.39 -2.19 1.68
C LEU A 252 6.42 -2.39 0.51
N GLY A 253 5.29 -1.71 0.57
CA GLY A 253 4.33 -1.67 -0.51
C GLY A 253 3.12 -2.54 -0.26
N ASP A 254 2.24 -2.55 -1.26
CA ASP A 254 0.87 -3.00 -1.06
C ASP A 254 0.77 -4.50 -0.75
N VAL A 255 1.79 -5.32 -0.97
CA VAL A 255 1.81 -6.74 -0.57
C VAL A 255 2.10 -6.99 0.89
N PHE A 256 2.77 -6.07 1.58
CA PHE A 256 3.24 -6.31 2.93
C PHE A 256 2.42 -5.52 3.95
N PRO A 257 1.64 -6.16 4.83
CA PRO A 257 0.96 -5.48 5.92
C PRO A 257 1.95 -4.78 6.86
N GLY A 258 1.68 -3.51 7.18
CA GLY A 258 2.45 -2.77 8.19
C GLY A 258 3.89 -2.42 7.82
N ASP A 259 4.28 -2.58 6.54
CA ASP A 259 5.61 -2.24 6.02
C ASP A 259 6.77 -2.80 6.88
N PRO A 260 6.91 -4.14 6.98
CA PRO A 260 7.88 -4.79 7.86
C PRO A 260 9.30 -4.30 7.63
N ALA A 261 9.99 -3.93 8.70
CA ALA A 261 11.28 -3.28 8.60
C ALA A 261 12.25 -3.72 9.72
N GLY A 262 13.55 -3.54 9.44
CA GLY A 262 14.63 -4.09 10.26
C GLY A 262 15.09 -5.44 9.73
N SER A 263 16.24 -5.92 10.21
CA SER A 263 16.69 -7.26 9.83
C SER A 263 17.46 -7.96 10.95
N LYS A 264 17.06 -9.20 11.26
CA LYS A 264 17.86 -10.16 12.04
C LYS A 264 18.61 -11.09 11.07
N GLY A 265 19.68 -11.73 11.55
CA GLY A 265 20.51 -12.64 10.74
C GLY A 265 21.51 -11.96 9.81
N LYS A 266 21.81 -10.67 10.04
CA LYS A 266 22.75 -9.89 9.20
C LYS A 266 24.15 -10.52 9.10
N GLU A 267 24.59 -11.23 10.13
CA GLU A 267 25.89 -11.92 10.20
C GLU A 267 26.07 -12.96 9.06
N SER A 268 24.97 -13.59 8.63
CA SER A 268 24.96 -14.66 7.62
C SER A 268 24.54 -14.17 6.22
N PHE A 269 24.29 -12.87 6.07
CA PHE A 269 23.88 -12.28 4.81
C PHE A 269 25.04 -11.56 4.15
N VAL A 270 25.35 -11.95 2.93
CA VAL A 270 26.37 -11.34 2.08
C VAL A 270 25.70 -10.33 1.18
N LEU A 271 26.13 -9.08 1.33
CA LEU A 271 25.86 -8.01 0.39
C LEU A 271 27.21 -7.46 -0.08
N LYS A 272 27.48 -7.54 -1.38
CA LYS A 272 28.75 -7.10 -1.95
C LYS A 272 28.53 -6.42 -3.29
N ALA A 273 28.90 -5.15 -3.39
CA ALA A 273 29.06 -4.49 -4.68
C ALA A 273 30.34 -4.98 -5.35
N GLU A 274 30.27 -5.42 -6.61
CA GLU A 274 31.46 -5.88 -7.36
C GLU A 274 32.25 -4.73 -7.97
N GLN A 275 31.67 -3.53 -7.95
CA GLN A 275 32.27 -2.28 -8.43
C GLN A 275 31.81 -1.15 -7.51
N SER A 276 32.56 -0.04 -7.47
CA SER A 276 32.19 1.14 -6.69
C SER A 276 30.72 1.54 -6.91
N VAL A 277 29.92 1.67 -5.87
CA VAL A 277 28.53 2.17 -5.98
C VAL A 277 28.47 3.69 -6.16
N VAL A 278 29.59 4.39 -5.93
CA VAL A 278 29.77 5.82 -6.16
C VAL A 278 30.35 6.04 -7.57
N GLY A 279 29.79 7.00 -8.32
CA GLY A 279 30.31 7.35 -9.65
C GLY A 279 29.24 7.81 -10.64
N THR A 280 29.62 7.84 -11.92
CA THR A 280 28.74 8.22 -13.05
C THR A 280 27.62 7.22 -13.29
N VAL A 281 26.60 7.58 -14.07
CA VAL A 281 25.44 6.72 -14.37
C VAL A 281 25.90 5.40 -15.03
N GLY A 282 25.33 4.28 -14.59
CA GLY A 282 25.61 2.94 -15.12
C GLY A 282 25.02 1.85 -14.23
N ASP A 283 25.07 0.59 -14.67
CA ASP A 283 24.62 -0.55 -13.87
C ASP A 283 25.75 -1.05 -12.95
N VAL A 284 25.42 -1.34 -11.69
CA VAL A 284 26.35 -1.85 -10.67
C VAL A 284 25.96 -3.29 -10.32
N PRO A 285 26.84 -4.27 -10.54
CA PRO A 285 26.61 -5.62 -10.08
C PRO A 285 26.69 -5.69 -8.56
N ILE A 286 25.65 -6.22 -7.92
CA ILE A 286 25.58 -6.44 -6.47
C ILE A 286 25.21 -7.90 -6.21
N VAL A 287 26.06 -8.59 -5.45
CA VAL A 287 25.82 -9.95 -4.95
C VAL A 287 24.96 -9.86 -3.69
N LEU A 288 23.89 -10.65 -3.65
CA LEU A 288 22.97 -10.81 -2.52
C LEU A 288 22.81 -12.31 -2.22
N GLU A 289 23.37 -12.77 -1.10
CA GLU A 289 23.32 -14.18 -0.72
C GLU A 289 23.04 -14.35 0.78
N GLY A 290 22.15 -15.29 1.09
CA GLY A 290 21.86 -15.68 2.47
C GLY A 290 20.42 -15.38 2.88
N LYS A 291 20.19 -15.46 4.19
CA LYS A 291 18.86 -15.36 4.79
C LYS A 291 18.80 -14.19 5.76
N LEU A 292 17.67 -13.50 5.76
CA LEU A 292 17.31 -12.43 6.69
C LEU A 292 15.91 -12.69 7.24
N GLU A 293 15.63 -12.12 8.40
CA GLU A 293 14.27 -11.98 8.93
C GLU A 293 13.93 -10.49 8.98
N VAL A 294 12.95 -10.05 8.19
CA VAL A 294 12.54 -8.64 8.05
C VAL A 294 11.17 -8.46 8.68
N GLY A 295 11.12 -7.82 9.86
CA GLY A 295 9.96 -7.97 10.74
C GLY A 295 9.78 -9.44 11.11
N ASP A 296 8.64 -10.03 10.75
CA ASP A 296 8.36 -11.46 10.91
C ASP A 296 8.54 -12.28 9.62
N TYR A 297 8.97 -11.64 8.53
CA TYR A 297 9.09 -12.28 7.22
C TYR A 297 10.46 -12.92 7.03
N PRO A 298 10.55 -14.24 6.79
CA PRO A 298 11.80 -14.85 6.35
C PRO A 298 12.05 -14.47 4.88
N VAL A 299 13.23 -13.94 4.61
CA VAL A 299 13.67 -13.51 3.28
C VAL A 299 14.94 -14.24 2.90
N THR A 300 14.98 -14.85 1.72
CA THR A 300 16.16 -15.52 1.18
C THR A 300 16.58 -14.87 -0.13
N PHE A 301 17.86 -14.53 -0.24
CA PHE A 301 18.49 -14.07 -1.48
C PHE A 301 19.53 -15.09 -1.92
N ALA A 302 19.60 -15.33 -3.23
CA ALA A 302 20.67 -16.11 -3.83
C ALA A 302 20.98 -15.57 -5.23
N GLY A 303 22.11 -14.89 -5.35
CA GLY A 303 22.73 -14.56 -6.63
C GLY A 303 23.01 -13.06 -6.80
N LYS A 304 22.81 -12.55 -8.01
CA LYS A 304 23.28 -11.22 -8.41
C LYS A 304 22.20 -10.35 -9.02
N VAL A 305 22.31 -9.05 -8.76
CA VAL A 305 21.52 -8.01 -9.45
C VAL A 305 22.42 -7.05 -10.20
N LYS A 306 21.94 -6.51 -11.31
CA LYS A 306 22.50 -5.36 -12.03
C LYS A 306 21.65 -4.14 -11.70
N ALA A 307 22.06 -3.38 -10.71
CA ALA A 307 21.31 -2.23 -10.20
C ALA A 307 21.73 -0.93 -10.91
N GLY A 308 20.78 -0.20 -11.48
CA GLY A 308 21.07 1.11 -12.08
C GLY A 308 21.50 2.13 -11.01
N ARG A 309 22.67 2.75 -11.17
CA ARG A 309 23.20 3.80 -10.30
C ARG A 309 22.42 5.09 -10.51
N CYS A 310 21.84 5.61 -9.43
CA CYS A 310 21.14 6.88 -9.42
C CYS A 310 22.08 8.03 -9.09
N THR A 311 21.89 9.15 -9.77
CA THR A 311 22.51 10.41 -9.38
C THR A 311 21.93 10.88 -8.05
N PRO A 312 22.72 11.54 -7.18
CA PRO A 312 22.17 12.23 -6.03
C PRO A 312 21.03 13.16 -6.48
N VAL A 313 19.88 13.08 -5.82
CA VAL A 313 18.87 14.12 -5.97
C VAL A 313 19.50 15.38 -5.39
N ALA A 314 19.64 16.43 -6.20
CA ALA A 314 20.08 17.72 -5.68
C ALA A 314 19.12 18.11 -4.56
N THR A 315 19.63 18.21 -3.33
CA THR A 315 18.85 18.73 -2.21
C THR A 315 18.46 20.16 -2.58
N PRO A 316 17.16 20.49 -2.72
CA PRO A 316 16.74 21.86 -2.97
C PRO A 316 17.11 22.78 -1.81
#